data_AF-A0A1Y5KHI4-F1
#
_entry.id   AF-A0A1Y5KHI4-F1
#
_cell.length_a   1.000
_cell.length_b   1.000
_cell.length_c   1.000
_cell.angle_alpha   90.00
_cell.angle_beta   90.00
_cell.angle_gamma   90.00
#
_symmetry.space_group_name_H-M   'P 1'
#
loop_
_entity.id
_entity.type
_entity.pdbx_description
1 polymer ?
#
loop_
_entity_poly.entity_id
_entity_poly.type
_entity_poly.pdbx_seq_one_letter_code
_entity_poly.pdbx_strand_id
1 'polypeptide(L)' 'MTPEQIMEMSKGDPGDIAALITALIERIDSLENRVKELERQLNQNSQNSSKRPSSDGFRKPISLRKAGGKTGASALRCK' A
#
# COMPACT_ATOMS: atom_id res chain seq x y z
N MET A 1 -27.32 2.08 -10.49
CA MET A 1 -28.31 2.73 -11.36
C MET A 1 -29.03 1.60 -12.09
N THR A 2 -30.22 1.21 -11.63
CA THR A 2 -30.98 0.17 -12.34
C THR A 2 -31.50 0.74 -13.66
N PRO A 3 -31.68 -0.07 -14.71
CA PRO A 3 -32.23 0.41 -15.99
C PRO A 3 -33.60 1.10 -15.81
N GLU A 4 -34.38 0.69 -14.81
CA GLU A 4 -35.67 1.29 -14.45
C GLU A 4 -35.52 2.72 -13.89
N GLN A 5 -34.51 2.97 -13.05
CA GLN A 5 -34.23 4.31 -12.54
C GLN A 5 -33.81 5.27 -13.66
N ILE A 6 -33.15 4.76 -14.71
CA ILE A 6 -32.76 5.54 -15.89
C ILE A 6 -34.00 5.93 -16.71
N MET A 7 -34.97 5.03 -16.84
CA MET A 7 -36.24 5.31 -17.53
C MET A 7 -37.12 6.32 -16.78
N GLU A 8 -37.09 6.35 -15.45
CA GLU A 8 -37.79 7.38 -14.67
C GLU A 8 -37.08 8.75 -14.76
N MET A 9 -35.74 8.77 -14.85
CA MET A 9 -34.98 10.01 -15.07
C MET A 9 -35.21 10.64 -16.46
N SER A 10 -35.55 9.84 -17.48
CA SER A 10 -35.82 10.36 -18.83
C SER A 10 -37.17 11.09 -18.96
N LYS A 11 -38.02 11.03 -17.94
CA LYS A 11 -39.27 11.82 -17.84
C LYS A 11 -39.07 13.20 -17.21
N GLY A 12 -37.89 13.47 -16.64
CA GLY A 12 -37.57 14.74 -15.98
C GLY A 12 -37.24 15.88 -16.96
N ASP A 13 -37.16 17.10 -16.44
CA ASP A 13 -36.79 18.28 -17.22
C ASP A 13 -35.35 18.16 -17.76
N PRO A 14 -35.09 18.58 -19.01
CA PRO A 14 -33.77 18.46 -19.64
C PRO A 14 -32.67 19.23 -18.87
N GLY A 15 -33.03 20.24 -18.08
CA GLY A 15 -32.10 20.97 -17.21
C GLY A 15 -31.57 20.12 -16.04
N ASP A 16 -32.44 19.33 -15.41
CA ASP A 16 -32.05 18.47 -14.29
C ASP A 16 -31.21 17.29 -14.76
N ILE A 17 -31.51 16.77 -15.95
CA ILE A 17 -30.71 15.74 -16.61
C ILE A 17 -29.29 16.26 -16.89
N ALA A 18 -29.17 17.49 -17.42
CA ALA A 18 -27.87 18.11 -17.67
C ALA A 18 -27.05 18.29 -16.38
N ALA A 19 -27.68 18.81 -15.31
CA ALA A 19 -27.02 19.00 -14.02
C ALA A 19 -26.54 17.67 -13.41
N LEU A 20 -27.36 16.62 -13.52
CA LEU A 20 -27.01 15.28 -13.04
C LEU A 20 -25.85 14.69 -13.84
N ILE A 21 -25.87 14.82 -15.17
CA ILE A 21 -24.77 14.35 -16.03
C ILE A 21 -23.47 15.07 -15.67
N THR A 22 -23.50 16.39 -15.49
CA THR A 22 -22.31 17.15 -15.09
C THR A 22 -21.76 16.67 -13.74
N ALA A 23 -22.64 16.49 -12.73
CA ALA A 23 -22.23 15.99 -11.42
C ALA A 23 -21.66 14.57 -11.48
N LEU A 24 -22.20 13.71 -12.35
CA LEU A 24 -21.68 12.36 -12.58
C LEU A 24 -20.29 12.38 -13.24
N ILE A 25 -20.07 13.25 -14.22
CA ILE A 25 -18.78 13.42 -14.89
C ILE A 25 -17.72 13.87 -13.88
N GLU A 26 -18.01 14.90 -13.08
CA GLU A 26 -17.08 15.39 -12.06
C GLU A 26 -16.72 14.31 -11.03
N ARG A 27 -17.69 13.48 -10.66
CA ARG A 27 -17.47 12.36 -9.74
C ARG A 27 -16.61 11.27 -10.38
N ILE A 28 -16.81 10.97 -11.66
CA ILE A 28 -15.97 10.02 -12.41
C ILE A 28 -14.54 10.53 -12.47
N ASP A 29 -14.32 11.79 -12.86
CA ASP A 29 -12.97 12.38 -12.94
C ASP A 29 -12.26 12.35 -11.58
N SER A 30 -12.96 12.69 -10.50
CA SER A 30 -12.42 12.61 -9.14
C SER A 30 -12.02 11.18 -8.76
N LEU A 31 -12.86 10.20 -9.09
CA LEU A 31 -12.59 8.79 -8.80
C LEU A 31 -11.43 8.26 -9.64
N GLU A 32 -11.38 8.57 -10.93
CA GLU A 32 -10.28 8.17 -11.82
C GLU A 32 -8.94 8.74 -11.35
N ASN A 33 -8.91 10.01 -10.95
CA ASN A 33 -7.71 10.64 -10.41
C ASN A 33 -7.25 9.95 -9.12
N ARG A 34 -8.19 9.59 -8.24
CA ARG A 34 -7.87 8.87 -7.00
C ARG A 34 -7.37 7.46 -7.28
N VAL A 35 -7.94 6.76 -8.26
CA VAL A 35 -7.46 5.43 -8.69
C VAL A 35 -6.04 5.53 -9.23
N LYS A 36 -5.76 6.49 -10.14
CA LYS A 36 -4.41 6.72 -10.69
C LYS A 36 -3.39 7.00 -9.58
N GLU A 37 -3.74 7.82 -8.59
CA GLU A 37 -2.85 8.11 -7.47
C GLU A 37 -2.59 6.88 -6.59
N LEU A 38 -3.63 6.08 -6.31
CA LEU A 38 -3.48 4.84 -5.55
C LEU A 38 -2.61 3.81 -6.29
N GLU A 39 -2.81 3.66 -7.60
CA GLU A 39 -1.98 2.81 -8.45
C GLU A 39 -0.52 3.28 -8.46
N ARG A 40 -0.29 4.60 -8.54
CA ARG A 40 1.06 5.19 -8.44
C ARG A 40 1.73 4.84 -7.11
N GLN A 41 1.01 4.97 -5.99
CA GLN A 41 1.53 4.62 -4.67
C GLN A 41 1.83 3.13 -4.54
N LEU A 42 0.97 2.26 -5.09
CA LEU A 42 1.23 0.82 -5.08
C LEU A 42 2.47 0.45 -5.91
N ASN A 43 2.67 1.06 -7.08
CA ASN A 43 3.87 0.84 -7.90
C ASN A 43 5.16 1.29 -7.20
N GLN A 44 5.12 2.39 -6.44
CA GLN A 44 6.28 2.85 -5.66
C GLN A 44 6.61 1.89 -4.51
N ASN A 45 5.58 1.35 -3.84
CA ASN A 45 5.77 0.44 -2.72
C ASN A 45 6.11 -1.00 -3.16
N SER A 46 5.68 -1.43 -4.34
CA SER A 46 5.95 -2.79 -4.86
C SER A 46 7.41 -2.97 -5.29
N GLN A 47 8.03 -1.95 -5.91
CA GLN A 47 9.46 -1.99 -6.27
C GLN A 47 10.40 -1.86 -5.05
N ASN A 48 9.99 -1.18 -3.98
CA ASN A 48 10.83 -0.98 -2.79
C ASN A 48 10.72 -2.13 -1.76
N SER A 49 9.79 -3.08 -1.95
CA SER A 49 9.54 -4.18 -1.01
C SER A 49 10.30 -5.46 -1.37
N SER A 50 10.56 -5.72 -2.66
CA SER A 50 10.98 -7.05 -3.11
C SER A 50 12.40 -7.46 -2.73
N LYS A 51 13.29 -6.52 -2.36
CA LYS A 51 14.59 -6.80 -1.71
C LYS A 51 15.06 -5.62 -0.86
N ARG A 52 14.74 -5.59 0.44
CA ARG A 52 15.51 -4.74 1.36
C ARG A 52 16.95 -5.30 1.42
N PRO A 53 18.02 -4.50 1.22
CA PRO A 53 19.41 -4.95 1.31
C PRO A 53 19.88 -5.14 2.77
N SER A 54 18.99 -5.57 3.66
CA SER A 54 19.31 -5.83 5.07
C SER A 54 18.80 -7.18 5.55
N SER A 55 18.39 -8.06 4.63
CA SER A 55 18.18 -9.49 4.88
C SER A 55 19.32 -10.34 4.32
N ASP A 56 20.48 -9.74 4.02
CA ASP A 56 21.71 -10.52 4.00
C ASP A 56 22.11 -10.72 5.46
N GLY A 57 22.00 -11.97 5.92
CA GLY A 57 21.96 -12.32 7.32
C GLY A 57 23.12 -11.71 8.08
N PHE A 58 22.81 -10.88 9.08
CA PHE A 58 23.78 -10.46 10.08
C PHE A 58 24.19 -11.70 10.89
N ARG A 59 25.06 -12.52 10.32
CA ARG A 59 25.76 -13.60 11.02
C ARG A 59 26.60 -12.89 12.07
N LYS A 60 26.20 -13.00 13.34
CA LYS A 60 27.04 -12.58 14.46
C LYS A 60 28.43 -13.17 14.25
N PRO A 61 29.52 -12.38 14.27
CA PRO A 61 30.85 -12.92 14.12
C PRO A 61 31.10 -13.92 15.25
N ILE A 62 31.40 -15.16 14.89
CA ILE A 62 31.75 -16.22 15.84
C ILE A 62 33.15 -15.87 16.35
N SER A 63 33.27 -15.56 17.64
CA SER A 63 34.54 -15.13 18.23
C SER A 63 35.58 -16.25 18.17
N LEU A 64 36.69 -16.02 17.48
CA LEU A 64 37.84 -16.94 17.41
C LEU A 64 38.75 -16.88 18.65
N ARG A 65 38.34 -16.16 19.70
CA ARG A 65 39.13 -16.07 20.93
C ARG A 65 39.05 -17.41 21.65
N LYS A 66 40.19 -18.08 21.86
CA LYS A 66 40.29 -19.16 22.84
C LYS A 66 39.89 -18.59 24.21
N ALA A 67 38.99 -19.27 24.91
CA ALA A 67 38.69 -18.98 26.30
C ALA A 67 39.99 -19.12 27.11
N GLY A 68 40.64 -17.99 27.39
CA GLY A 68 41.80 -17.96 28.26
C GLY A 68 41.36 -18.31 29.66
N GLY A 69 41.84 -19.45 30.17
CA GLY A 69 41.59 -19.89 31.53
C GLY A 69 42.12 -18.87 32.53
N LYS A 70 41.26 -17.96 32.97
CA LYS A 70 41.36 -17.26 34.25
C LYS A 70 39.96 -17.19 34.83
N THR A 71 39.79 -17.94 35.92
CA THR A 71 38.62 -18.03 36.77
C THR A 71 38.17 -16.64 37.21
N GLY A 72 36.97 -16.23 36.80
CA GLY A 72 36.35 -14.97 37.21
C GLY A 72 34.95 -14.79 36.61
N ALA A 73 33.97 -15.48 37.20
CA ALA A 73 32.51 -15.33 37.05
C ALA A 73 31.83 -15.78 35.73
N SER A 74 30.91 -16.74 35.90
CA SER A 74 30.28 -17.62 34.92
C SER A 74 29.34 -16.97 33.90
N ALA A 75 29.37 -17.53 32.69
CA ALA A 75 28.47 -17.26 31.58
C ALA A 75 27.14 -18.02 31.71
N LEU A 76 26.05 -17.44 31.20
CA LEU A 76 25.06 -18.13 30.35
C LEU A 76 24.08 -17.11 29.75
N ARG A 77 24.06 -16.99 28.41
CA ARG A 77 22.95 -16.40 27.66
C ARG A 77 22.79 -17.16 26.34
N CYS A 78 21.79 -18.04 26.30
CA CYS A 78 21.44 -18.87 25.15
C CYS A 78 20.72 -18.05 24.08
N LYS A 79 21.10 -18.30 22.83
CA LYS A 79 20.24 -18.13 21.65
C LYS A 79 19.40 -19.39 21.48
#